data_AF-K0RQ61-F1
#
_entry.id   AF-K0RQ61-F1
#
_cell.length_a   1.000
_cell.length_b   1.000
_cell.length_c   1.000
_cell.angle_alpha   90.00
_cell.angle_beta   90.00
_cell.angle_gamma   90.00
#
_symmetry.space_group_name_H-M   'P 1'
#
loop_
_entity.id
_entity.type
_entity.pdbx_description
1 polymer ?
#
loop_
_entity_poly.entity_id
_entity_poly.type
_entity_poly.pdbx_seq_one_letter_code
_entity_poly.pdbx_strand_id
1 'polypeptide(L)'
;MKELDSRGLFPLKSYVKVDPDEIRSYFPEYHSYAQKEPERAGELTNREAGYITEIIAKIALKEGYNVLVDGSLRNSTWYGQYFSHLRSEYPVLRIAILHITAPEEAILERAERRGKETGRVVPIETLQDSLTQVPESVKLLAPLTDYFCELHNAPNSRDVVLATAGITWDSFRDNWAQTCPWPPKERRRRKSWWETT
;
A
#
# COMPACT_ATOMS: atom_id res chain seq x y z
N MET A 1 3.69 5.91 4.84
CA MET A 1 2.59 5.85 5.84
C MET A 1 3.07 5.76 7.29
N LYS A 2 4.02 4.88 7.65
CA LYS A 2 4.55 4.80 9.04
C LYS A 2 5.00 6.15 9.61
N GLU A 3 5.68 6.96 8.80
CA GLU A 3 6.10 8.31 9.17
C GLU A 3 4.92 9.20 9.60
N LEU A 4 3.84 9.22 8.79
CA LEU A 4 2.64 10.00 9.10
C LEU A 4 1.92 9.52 10.36
N ASP A 5 1.91 8.21 10.62
CA ASP A 5 1.35 7.63 11.86
C ASP A 5 2.15 8.05 13.09
N SER A 6 3.49 8.02 13.01
CA SER A 6 4.36 8.43 14.11
C SER A 6 4.16 9.90 14.52
N ARG A 7 3.70 10.73 13.58
CA ARG A 7 3.38 12.15 13.77
C ARG A 7 1.90 12.40 14.09
N GLY A 8 1.08 11.37 14.19
CA GLY A 8 -0.37 11.49 14.43
C GLY A 8 -1.15 12.12 13.28
N LEU A 9 -0.61 12.08 12.06
CA LEU A 9 -1.23 12.65 10.86
C LEU A 9 -2.12 11.65 10.12
N PHE A 10 -1.85 10.35 10.24
CA PHE A 10 -2.63 9.28 9.61
C PHE A 10 -2.84 8.12 10.60
N PRO A 11 -4.07 7.63 10.83
CA PRO A 11 -4.35 6.61 11.84
C PRO A 11 -4.06 5.20 11.30
N LEU A 12 -2.79 4.84 11.12
CA LEU A 12 -2.40 3.61 10.42
C LEU A 12 -2.93 2.33 11.10
N LYS A 13 -3.04 2.35 12.43
CA LYS A 13 -3.55 1.21 13.23
C LYS A 13 -5.04 0.90 12.96
N SER A 14 -5.78 1.82 12.36
CA SER A 14 -7.18 1.63 12.00
C SER A 14 -7.39 1.00 10.61
N TYR A 15 -6.31 0.63 9.92
CA TYR A 15 -6.34 0.05 8.58
C TYR A 15 -5.78 -1.37 8.58
N VAL A 16 -6.44 -2.26 7.83
CA VAL A 16 -5.83 -3.52 7.39
C VAL A 16 -4.84 -3.16 6.28
N LYS A 17 -3.55 -3.27 6.58
CA LYS A 17 -2.49 -3.04 5.61
C LYS A 17 -2.34 -4.29 4.73
N VAL A 18 -2.33 -4.10 3.42
CA VAL A 18 -2.15 -5.17 2.44
C VAL A 18 -0.99 -4.77 1.54
N ASP A 19 0.15 -5.45 1.71
CA ASP A 19 1.37 -5.18 0.98
C ASP A 19 1.80 -6.47 0.24
N PRO A 20 1.79 -6.49 -1.10
CA PRO A 20 2.20 -7.67 -1.87
C PRO A 20 3.68 -8.03 -1.64
N ASP A 21 4.54 -7.07 -1.28
CA ASP A 21 5.93 -7.36 -0.93
C ASP A 21 6.05 -8.10 0.41
N GLU A 22 5.21 -7.74 1.38
CA GLU A 22 5.11 -8.45 2.66
C GLU A 22 4.49 -9.85 2.48
N ILE A 23 3.39 -9.94 1.73
CA ILE A 23 2.70 -11.22 1.46
C ILE A 23 3.65 -12.24 0.86
N ARG A 24 4.43 -11.83 -0.14
CA ARG A 24 5.40 -12.70 -0.81
C ARG A 24 6.45 -13.29 0.14
N SER A 25 6.81 -12.59 1.22
CA SER A 25 7.78 -13.10 2.19
C SER A 25 7.31 -14.38 2.91
N TYR A 26 6.00 -14.66 2.88
CA TYR A 26 5.41 -15.87 3.43
C TYR A 26 5.38 -17.05 2.45
N PHE A 27 5.72 -16.85 1.17
CA PHE A 27 5.71 -17.94 0.20
C PHE A 27 6.91 -18.87 0.39
N PRO A 28 6.71 -20.18 0.39
CA PRO A 28 7.79 -21.14 0.62
C PRO A 28 8.88 -21.04 -0.47
N GLU A 29 8.50 -20.78 -1.72
CA GLU A 29 9.41 -20.68 -2.86
C GLU A 29 10.14 -19.33 -2.96
N TYR A 30 9.60 -18.26 -2.35
CA TYR A 30 10.14 -16.91 -2.52
C TYR A 30 11.61 -16.81 -2.08
N HIS A 31 11.96 -17.44 -0.95
CA HIS A 31 13.33 -17.43 -0.45
C HIS A 31 14.31 -18.06 -1.45
N SER A 32 13.89 -19.14 -2.13
CA SER A 32 14.73 -19.75 -3.18
C SER A 32 14.85 -18.84 -4.41
N TYR A 33 13.80 -18.11 -4.79
CA TYR A 33 13.88 -17.18 -5.91
C TYR A 33 14.75 -15.98 -5.59
N ALA A 34 14.61 -15.39 -4.39
CA ALA A 34 15.42 -14.26 -3.94
C ALA A 34 16.93 -14.59 -3.90
N GLN A 35 17.29 -15.86 -3.66
CA GLN A 35 18.70 -16.31 -3.69
C GLN A 35 19.22 -16.61 -5.09
N LYS A 36 18.42 -17.25 -5.95
CA LYS A 36 18.88 -17.76 -7.27
C LYS A 36 18.69 -16.74 -8.40
N GLU A 37 17.57 -16.03 -8.39
CA GLU A 37 17.16 -15.07 -9.42
C GLU A 37 16.52 -13.83 -8.75
N PRO A 38 17.28 -13.06 -7.95
CA PRO A 38 16.76 -11.97 -7.12
C PRO A 38 15.94 -10.92 -7.88
N GLU A 39 16.33 -10.61 -9.12
CA GLU A 39 15.64 -9.66 -10.00
C GLU A 39 14.28 -10.16 -10.49
N ARG A 40 14.12 -11.48 -10.61
CA ARG A 40 12.90 -12.12 -11.10
C ARG A 40 12.00 -12.65 -9.98
N ALA A 41 12.51 -12.73 -8.75
CA ALA A 41 11.76 -13.23 -7.61
C ALA A 41 10.41 -12.50 -7.40
N GLY A 42 10.39 -11.19 -7.69
CA GLY A 42 9.17 -10.39 -7.68
C GLY A 42 8.19 -10.77 -8.79
N GLU A 43 8.68 -10.94 -10.01
CA GLU A 43 7.88 -11.31 -11.19
C GLU A 43 7.26 -12.70 -11.03
N LEU A 44 8.07 -13.68 -10.62
CA LEU A 44 7.69 -15.09 -10.48
C LEU A 44 6.57 -15.33 -9.45
N THR A 45 6.43 -14.43 -8.47
CA THR A 45 5.44 -14.52 -7.39
C THR A 45 4.33 -13.49 -7.51
N ASN A 46 4.37 -12.62 -8.55
CA ASN A 46 3.49 -11.46 -8.64
C ASN A 46 2.00 -11.84 -8.71
N ARG A 47 1.68 -12.90 -9.47
CA ARG A 47 0.30 -13.37 -9.63
C ARG A 47 -0.29 -13.87 -8.32
N GLU A 48 0.48 -14.65 -7.56
CA GLU A 48 0.03 -15.21 -6.28
C GLU A 48 -0.09 -14.13 -5.20
N ALA A 49 0.92 -13.24 -5.10
CA ALA A 49 0.88 -12.11 -4.18
C ALA A 49 -0.29 -11.16 -4.49
N GLY A 50 -0.55 -10.90 -5.78
CA GLY A 50 -1.72 -10.13 -6.22
C GLY A 50 -3.04 -10.79 -5.84
N TYR A 51 -3.17 -12.10 -6.07
CA TYR A 51 -4.40 -12.82 -5.72
C TYR A 51 -4.68 -12.82 -4.21
N ILE A 52 -3.66 -13.02 -3.39
CA ILE A 52 -3.79 -12.96 -1.93
C ILE A 52 -4.08 -11.53 -1.47
N THR A 53 -3.49 -10.51 -2.11
CA THR A 53 -3.81 -9.09 -1.86
C THR A 53 -5.31 -8.82 -2.06
N GLU A 54 -5.87 -9.29 -3.18
CA GLU A 54 -7.30 -9.14 -3.48
C GLU A 54 -8.18 -9.89 -2.47
N ILE A 55 -7.80 -11.10 -2.06
CA ILE A 55 -8.54 -11.88 -1.05
C ILE A 55 -8.57 -11.15 0.29
N ILE A 56 -7.40 -10.68 0.77
CA ILE A 56 -7.30 -9.97 2.06
C ILE A 56 -8.12 -8.69 2.02
N ALA A 57 -7.98 -7.89 0.95
CA ALA A 57 -8.75 -6.67 0.78
C ALA A 57 -10.25 -6.95 0.76
N LYS A 58 -10.69 -7.97 0.02
CA LYS A 58 -12.10 -8.36 -0.07
C LYS A 58 -12.68 -8.79 1.28
N ILE A 59 -11.98 -9.64 2.02
CA ILE A 59 -12.43 -10.08 3.36
C ILE A 59 -12.50 -8.89 4.31
N ALA A 60 -11.47 -8.04 4.34
CA ALA A 60 -11.43 -6.88 5.21
C ALA A 60 -12.59 -5.89 4.92
N LEU A 61 -12.86 -5.61 3.64
CA LEU A 61 -13.98 -4.75 3.23
C LEU A 61 -15.33 -5.36 3.60
N LYS A 62 -15.52 -6.67 3.42
CA LYS A 62 -16.77 -7.36 3.82
C LYS A 62 -17.04 -7.28 5.32
N GLU A 63 -16.00 -7.32 6.13
CA GLU A 63 -16.09 -7.17 7.58
C GLU A 63 -16.17 -5.69 8.03
N GLY A 64 -16.19 -4.74 7.09
CA GLY A 64 -16.33 -3.31 7.36
C GLY A 64 -15.05 -2.62 7.83
N TYR A 65 -13.87 -3.24 7.62
CA TYR A 65 -12.59 -2.61 7.92
C TYR A 65 -12.14 -1.65 6.82
N ASN A 66 -11.39 -0.61 7.22
CA ASN A 66 -10.65 0.20 6.26
C ASN A 66 -9.42 -0.58 5.77
N VAL A 67 -9.10 -0.47 4.48
CA VAL A 67 -7.99 -1.19 3.87
C VAL A 67 -7.00 -0.20 3.27
N LEU A 68 -5.72 -0.40 3.55
CA LEU A 68 -4.62 0.33 2.94
C LEU A 68 -3.83 -0.65 2.06
N VAL A 69 -3.93 -0.48 0.75
CA VAL A 69 -3.24 -1.35 -0.22
C VAL A 69 -1.99 -0.64 -0.74
N ASP A 70 -0.83 -1.26 -0.54
CA ASP A 70 0.43 -0.79 -1.12
C ASP A 70 0.53 -1.29 -2.57
N GLY A 71 0.74 -0.38 -3.52
CA GLY A 71 0.79 -0.70 -4.94
C GLY A 71 1.27 0.46 -5.79
N SER A 72 1.72 0.14 -7.01
CA SER A 72 2.26 1.15 -7.94
C SER A 72 1.17 1.89 -8.73
N LEU A 73 -0.08 1.41 -8.74
CA LEU A 73 -1.17 1.96 -9.56
C LEU A 73 -0.87 2.09 -11.07
N ARG A 74 0.13 1.40 -11.63
CA ARG A 74 0.56 1.60 -13.05
C ARG A 74 -0.52 1.38 -14.12
N ASN A 75 -1.50 0.50 -13.88
CA ASN A 75 -2.50 0.11 -14.88
C ASN A 75 -3.85 0.81 -14.63
N SER A 76 -4.02 2.03 -15.16
CA SER A 76 -5.24 2.83 -14.98
C SER A 76 -6.50 2.13 -15.46
N THR A 77 -6.44 1.37 -16.56
CA THR A 77 -7.59 0.63 -17.08
C THR A 77 -8.09 -0.41 -16.09
N TRP A 78 -7.18 -1.22 -15.54
CA TRP A 78 -7.52 -2.24 -14.55
C TRP A 78 -8.02 -1.60 -13.25
N TYR A 79 -7.32 -0.58 -12.72
CA TYR A 79 -7.74 0.09 -11.48
C TYR A 79 -9.06 0.83 -11.62
N GLY A 80 -9.36 1.42 -12.79
CA GLY A 80 -10.65 2.04 -13.07
C GLY A 80 -11.80 1.03 -13.03
N GLN A 81 -11.60 -0.16 -13.62
CA GLN A 81 -12.57 -1.27 -13.52
C GLN A 81 -12.70 -1.76 -12.07
N TYR A 82 -11.58 -1.89 -11.37
CA TYR A 82 -11.56 -2.31 -9.98
C TYR A 82 -12.29 -1.32 -9.06
N PHE A 83 -12.10 -0.02 -9.21
CA PHE A 83 -12.82 1.01 -8.45
C PHE A 83 -14.32 0.97 -8.74
N SER A 84 -14.71 0.78 -10.00
CA SER A 84 -16.12 0.61 -10.38
C SER A 84 -16.73 -0.61 -9.70
N HIS A 85 -16.03 -1.76 -9.74
CA HIS A 85 -16.46 -2.98 -9.07
C HIS A 85 -16.61 -2.77 -7.56
N LEU A 86 -15.61 -2.20 -6.89
CA LEU A 86 -15.64 -1.91 -5.46
C LEU A 86 -16.82 -1.01 -5.07
N ARG A 87 -17.12 0.04 -5.84
CA ARG A 87 -18.27 0.91 -5.57
C ARG A 87 -19.60 0.18 -5.74
N SER A 88 -19.70 -0.74 -6.71
CA SER A 88 -20.90 -1.56 -6.89
C SER A 88 -21.11 -2.57 -5.77
N GLU A 89 -20.03 -3.20 -5.26
CA GLU A 89 -20.10 -4.21 -4.21
C GLU A 89 -20.25 -3.56 -2.82
N TYR A 90 -19.67 -2.38 -2.60
CA TYR A 90 -19.66 -1.66 -1.32
C TYR A 90 -20.12 -0.20 -1.51
N PRO A 91 -21.44 0.08 -1.53
CA PRO A 91 -21.97 1.42 -1.86
C PRO A 91 -21.54 2.56 -0.93
N VAL A 92 -21.13 2.24 0.30
CA VAL A 92 -20.67 3.23 1.30
C VAL A 92 -19.15 3.43 1.29
N LEU A 93 -18.42 2.67 0.46
CA LEU A 93 -16.96 2.71 0.40
C LEU A 93 -16.50 4.03 -0.22
N ARG A 94 -15.56 4.69 0.48
CA ARG A 94 -14.78 5.79 -0.07
C ARG A 94 -13.42 5.28 -0.51
N ILE A 95 -13.02 5.64 -1.72
CA ILE A 95 -11.75 5.29 -2.33
C ILE A 95 -10.86 6.53 -2.30
N ALA A 96 -9.60 6.34 -1.93
CA ALA A 96 -8.63 7.41 -1.87
C ALA A 96 -7.29 6.98 -2.47
N ILE A 97 -6.60 7.92 -3.12
CA ILE A 97 -5.23 7.73 -3.60
C ILE A 97 -4.30 8.66 -2.82
N LEU A 98 -3.28 8.05 -2.19
CA LEU A 98 -2.16 8.74 -1.59
C LEU A 98 -0.93 8.52 -2.48
N HIS A 99 -0.67 9.47 -3.38
CA HIS A 99 0.46 9.38 -4.30
C HIS A 99 1.74 9.83 -3.61
N ILE A 100 2.70 8.92 -3.42
CA ILE A 100 3.97 9.25 -2.78
C ILE A 100 5.01 9.60 -3.85
N THR A 101 5.53 10.82 -3.83
CA THR A 101 6.59 11.26 -4.75
C THR A 101 7.91 11.49 -4.01
N ALA A 102 9.02 11.35 -4.73
CA ALA A 102 10.37 11.64 -4.23
C ALA A 102 11.30 11.88 -5.45
N PRO A 103 12.46 12.53 -5.26
CA PRO A 103 13.49 12.61 -6.30
C PRO A 103 13.90 11.22 -6.79
N GLU A 104 14.20 11.09 -8.09
CA GLU A 104 14.55 9.82 -8.73
C GLU A 104 15.76 9.16 -8.07
N GLU A 105 16.80 9.94 -7.76
CA GLU A 105 18.02 9.46 -7.12
C GLU A 105 17.72 8.84 -5.76
N ALA A 106 16.82 9.46 -4.99
CA ALA A 106 16.39 8.95 -3.69
C ALA A 106 15.58 7.65 -3.82
N ILE A 107 14.79 7.50 -4.88
CA ILE A 107 14.02 6.29 -5.16
C ILE A 107 14.96 5.13 -5.49
N LEU A 108 15.94 5.37 -6.37
CA LEU A 108 16.94 4.38 -6.76
C LEU A 108 17.78 3.94 -5.55
N GLU A 109 18.28 4.88 -4.74
CA GLU A 109 19.06 4.58 -3.53
C GLU A 109 18.25 3.73 -2.52
N ARG A 110 16.98 4.09 -2.30
CA ARG A 110 16.09 3.34 -1.40
C ARG A 110 15.80 1.93 -1.94
N ALA A 111 15.60 1.79 -3.25
CA ALA A 111 15.38 0.50 -3.90
C ALA A 111 16.63 -0.39 -3.78
N GLU A 112 17.82 0.16 -4.00
CA GLU A 112 19.09 -0.54 -3.85
C GLU A 112 19.31 -1.00 -2.40
N ARG A 113 19.12 -0.09 -1.42
CA ARG A 113 19.23 -0.41 0.01
C ARG A 113 18.26 -1.53 0.40
N ARG A 114 17.00 -1.45 -0.03
CA ARG A 114 16.01 -2.50 0.21
C ARG A 114 16.41 -3.82 -0.43
N GLY A 115 16.98 -3.80 -1.63
CA GLY A 115 17.49 -5.00 -2.28
C GLY A 115 18.57 -5.69 -1.47
N LYS A 116 19.51 -4.93 -0.89
CA LYS A 116 20.55 -5.45 0.01
C LYS A 116 19.97 -6.02 1.32
N GLU A 117 18.97 -5.37 1.90
CA GLU A 117 18.36 -5.80 3.18
C GLU A 117 17.43 -7.00 3.04
N THR A 118 16.69 -7.09 1.93
CA THR A 118 15.57 -8.05 1.77
C THR A 118 15.83 -9.13 0.72
N GLY A 119 16.90 -9.01 -0.07
CA GLY A 119 17.18 -9.86 -1.23
C GLY A 119 16.28 -9.58 -2.46
N ARG A 120 15.32 -8.65 -2.36
CA ARG A 120 14.44 -8.25 -3.46
C ARG A 120 15.08 -7.16 -4.30
N VAL A 121 15.76 -7.54 -5.38
CA VAL A 121 16.26 -6.58 -6.37
C VAL A 121 15.13 -6.23 -7.33
N VAL A 122 14.90 -4.93 -7.55
CA VAL A 122 13.99 -4.46 -8.60
C VAL A 122 14.85 -3.94 -9.75
N PRO A 123 14.68 -4.45 -10.98
CA PRO A 123 15.45 -3.97 -12.13
C PRO A 123 15.29 -2.46 -12.35
N ILE A 124 16.36 -1.80 -12.78
CA ILE A 124 16.39 -0.34 -12.98
C ILE A 124 15.37 0.08 -14.03
N GLU A 125 15.25 -0.66 -15.13
CA GLU A 125 14.22 -0.41 -16.15
C GLU A 125 12.81 -0.45 -15.57
N THR A 126 12.54 -1.38 -14.64
CA THR A 126 11.24 -1.48 -13.97
C THR A 126 11.00 -0.25 -13.07
N LEU A 127 12.04 0.30 -12.44
CA LEU A 127 11.97 1.51 -11.61
C LEU A 127 11.80 2.78 -12.44
N GLN A 128 12.36 2.83 -13.65
CA GLN A 128 12.19 3.94 -14.60
C GLN A 128 10.80 3.94 -15.22
N ASP A 129 10.29 2.75 -15.59
CA ASP A 129 8.93 2.57 -16.13
C ASP A 129 7.84 3.01 -15.15
N SER A 130 7.84 2.45 -13.93
CA SER A 130 8.10 3.32 -12.78
C SER A 130 7.58 4.75 -12.76
N LEU A 131 8.57 5.62 -12.75
CA LEU A 131 8.51 7.05 -12.62
C LEU A 131 7.71 7.70 -13.75
N THR A 132 7.62 7.03 -14.91
CA THR A 132 6.89 7.55 -16.07
C THR A 132 5.41 7.16 -16.05
N GLN A 133 5.09 5.90 -15.81
CA GLN A 133 3.73 5.36 -15.95
C GLN A 133 2.83 5.71 -14.77
N VAL A 134 3.38 5.76 -13.55
CA VAL A 134 2.58 5.97 -12.33
C VAL A 134 1.92 7.36 -12.32
N PRO A 135 2.61 8.48 -12.61
CA PRO A 135 1.97 9.79 -12.66
C PRO A 135 0.83 9.87 -13.69
N GLU A 136 1.02 9.32 -14.89
CA GLU A 136 -0.02 9.30 -15.92
C GLU A 136 -1.23 8.46 -15.51
N SER A 137 -0.98 7.30 -14.88
CA SER A 137 -2.07 6.46 -14.37
C SER A 137 -2.82 7.16 -13.23
N VAL A 138 -2.11 7.75 -12.26
CA VAL A 138 -2.70 8.50 -11.15
C VAL A 138 -3.53 9.68 -11.64
N LYS A 139 -3.07 10.40 -12.67
CA LYS A 139 -3.82 11.50 -13.30
C LYS A 139 -5.18 11.06 -13.86
N LEU A 140 -5.26 9.85 -14.41
CA LEU A 140 -6.50 9.26 -14.91
C LEU A 140 -7.38 8.70 -13.79
N LEU A 141 -6.77 8.16 -12.73
CA LEU A 141 -7.47 7.50 -11.63
C LEU A 141 -7.97 8.46 -10.55
N ALA A 142 -7.24 9.53 -10.25
CA ALA A 142 -7.58 10.47 -9.18
C ALA A 142 -9.01 11.03 -9.31
N PRO A 143 -9.51 11.41 -10.50
CA PRO A 143 -10.91 11.85 -10.66
C PRO A 143 -11.97 10.79 -10.35
N LEU A 144 -11.60 9.51 -10.29
CA LEU A 144 -12.50 8.39 -9.98
C LEU A 144 -12.59 8.09 -8.48
N THR A 145 -11.79 8.81 -7.66
CA THR A 145 -11.69 8.62 -6.21
C THR A 145 -12.37 9.74 -5.45
N ASP A 146 -12.73 9.47 -4.19
CA ASP A 146 -13.36 10.46 -3.31
C ASP A 146 -12.32 11.42 -2.70
N TYR A 147 -11.05 10.99 -2.66
CA TYR A 147 -9.96 11.80 -2.14
C TYR A 147 -8.64 11.48 -2.85
N PHE A 148 -7.91 12.52 -3.24
CA PHE A 148 -6.58 12.40 -3.79
C PHE A 148 -5.66 13.40 -3.11
N CYS A 149 -4.46 12.96 -2.71
CA CYS A 149 -3.38 13.87 -2.44
C CYS A 149 -2.02 13.28 -2.80
N GLU A 150 -1.07 14.19 -3.02
CA GLU A 150 0.32 13.89 -3.24
C GLU A 150 1.14 14.24 -2.00
N LEU A 151 2.01 13.32 -1.62
CA LEU A 151 2.87 13.39 -0.45
C LEU A 151 4.33 13.29 -0.93
N HIS A 152 5.07 14.38 -0.81
CA HIS A 152 6.45 14.45 -1.22
C HIS A 152 7.38 14.02 -0.09
N ASN A 153 8.18 12.98 -0.34
CA ASN A 153 9.09 12.34 0.61
C ASN A 153 10.56 12.46 0.15
N ALA A 154 11.09 13.68 0.23
CA ALA A 154 12.48 13.99 -0.11
C ALA A 154 13.48 13.41 0.90
N PRO A 155 14.68 12.95 0.47
CA PRO A 155 15.68 12.33 1.35
C PRO A 155 16.25 13.28 2.42
N ASN A 156 16.31 14.58 2.13
CA ASN A 156 16.88 15.60 3.01
C ASN A 156 15.81 16.40 3.78
N SER A 157 14.54 16.08 3.59
CA SER A 157 13.47 16.69 4.36
C SER A 157 13.27 15.90 5.66
N ARG A 158 13.20 16.60 6.79
CA ARG A 158 12.81 15.98 8.06
C ARG A 158 11.37 15.48 8.03
N ASP A 159 10.56 16.07 7.16
CA ASP A 159 9.13 15.85 7.10
C ASP A 159 8.66 15.50 5.69
N VAL A 160 7.71 14.58 5.59
CA VAL A 160 6.87 14.44 4.40
C VAL A 160 6.10 15.75 4.20
N VAL A 161 6.00 16.23 2.96
CA VAL A 161 5.32 17.49 2.60
C VAL A 161 4.06 17.18 1.80
N LEU A 162 2.94 17.84 2.10
CA LEU A 162 1.75 17.82 1.24
C LEU A 162 2.02 18.65 -0.01
N ALA A 163 1.97 18.02 -1.18
CA ALA A 163 2.26 18.67 -2.46
C ALA A 163 1.00 19.08 -3.24
N THR A 164 -0.19 18.61 -2.84
CA THR A 164 -1.45 18.97 -3.49
C THR A 164 -1.93 20.35 -3.05
N ALA A 165 -2.12 21.25 -4.02
CA ALA A 165 -2.65 22.58 -3.78
C ALA A 165 -4.04 22.53 -3.11
N GLY A 166 -4.24 23.38 -2.09
CA GLY A 166 -5.51 23.49 -1.38
C GLY A 166 -5.72 22.47 -0.26
N ILE A 167 -4.82 21.50 -0.08
CA ILE A 167 -4.87 20.53 1.02
C ILE A 167 -3.88 20.97 2.13
N THR A 168 -4.40 21.12 3.35
CA THR A 168 -3.59 21.37 4.55
C THR A 168 -3.46 20.10 5.38
N TRP A 169 -2.52 20.08 6.34
CA TRP A 169 -2.42 18.96 7.29
C TRP A 169 -3.67 18.81 8.17
N ASP A 170 -4.37 19.91 8.44
CA ASP A 170 -5.65 19.88 9.16
C ASP A 170 -6.73 19.20 8.31
N SER A 171 -6.93 19.66 7.06
CA SER A 171 -7.92 19.04 6.17
C SER A 171 -7.56 17.57 5.85
N PHE A 172 -6.26 17.25 5.77
CA PHE A 172 -5.79 15.88 5.60
C PHE A 172 -6.20 15.03 6.81
N ARG A 173 -5.88 15.47 8.03
CA ARG A 173 -6.27 14.74 9.25
C ARG A 173 -7.77 14.57 9.37
N ASP A 174 -8.54 15.62 9.09
CA ASP A 174 -10.00 15.59 9.18
C ASP A 174 -10.61 14.58 8.20
N ASN A 175 -10.03 14.45 7.00
CA ASN A 175 -10.46 13.44 6.03
C ASN A 175 -10.29 12.00 6.54
N TRP A 176 -9.27 11.77 7.36
CA TRP A 176 -8.94 10.47 7.95
C TRP A 176 -9.40 10.31 9.40
N ALA A 177 -10.05 11.32 9.98
CA ALA A 177 -10.55 11.27 11.33
C ALA A 177 -11.63 10.19 11.43
N GLN A 178 -11.44 9.25 12.37
CA GLN A 178 -12.40 8.18 12.63
C GLN A 178 -13.07 8.44 13.97
N THR A 179 -14.40 8.49 13.97
CA THR A 179 -15.22 8.72 15.17
C THR A 179 -15.29 7.51 16.11
N CYS A 180 -14.89 6.31 15.63
CA CYS A 180 -14.77 5.08 16.41
C CYS A 180 -13.45 4.38 16.09
N PRO A 181 -12.30 4.76 16.68
CA PRO A 181 -11.11 3.93 16.59
C PRO A 181 -11.45 2.58 17.23
N TRP A 182 -11.33 1.49 16.47
CA TRP A 182 -11.42 0.15 17.06
C TRP A 182 -10.32 0.00 18.11
N PRO A 183 -10.63 -0.10 19.42
CA PRO A 183 -9.62 -0.50 20.37
C PRO A 183 -9.29 -1.96 20.04
N PRO A 184 -8.01 -2.33 19.84
CA PRO A 184 -7.66 -3.72 19.70
C PRO A 184 -8.19 -4.45 20.93
N LYS A 185 -9.23 -5.28 20.77
CA LYS A 185 -9.64 -6.19 21.83
C LYS A 185 -8.39 -7.01 22.14
N GLU A 186 -7.93 -6.97 23.39
CA GLU A 186 -6.91 -7.90 23.89
C GLU A 186 -7.21 -9.27 23.28
N ARG A 187 -6.21 -9.88 22.63
CA ARG A 187 -6.31 -11.23 22.09
C ARG A 187 -6.96 -12.09 23.18
N ARG A 188 -8.25 -12.40 23.03
CA ARG A 188 -8.86 -13.49 23.81
C ARG A 188 -8.00 -14.69 23.44
N ARG A 189 -7.19 -15.15 24.39
CA ARG A 189 -6.49 -16.44 24.29
C ARG A 189 -7.53 -17.45 23.85
N ARG A 190 -7.54 -17.82 22.56
CA ARG A 190 -8.25 -19.00 22.13
C ARG A 190 -7.58 -20.13 22.89
N LYS A 191 -8.31 -20.75 23.83
CA LYS A 191 -7.88 -22.01 24.44
C LYS A 191 -7.49 -22.93 23.31
N SER A 192 -6.28 -23.45 23.38
CA SER A 192 -5.77 -24.33 22.34
C SER A 192 -6.64 -25.59 22.32
N TRP A 193 -6.92 -26.11 21.13
CA TRP A 193 -7.68 -27.36 20.95
C TRP A 193 -6.97 -28.58 21.54
N TRP A 194 -5.73 -28.44 22.03
CA TRP A 194 -4.90 -29.51 22.57
C TRP A 194 -5.10 -29.73 24.09
N GLU A 195 -5.86 -28.86 24.78
CA GLU A 195 -6.06 -28.94 26.24
C GLU A 195 -7.33 -29.73 26.64
N THR A 196 -7.82 -30.65 25.79
CA THR A 196 -9.01 -31.48 26.11
C THR A 196 -8.86 -32.93 25.65
N THR A 197 -7.70 -33.50 25.95
CA THR A 197 -7.45 -34.96 26.01
C THR A 197 -6.71 -35.27 27.28
#